data_AF-A0A2H5TDZ6-F1
#
_entry.id   AF-A0A2H5TDZ6-F1
#
_cell.length_a   1.000
_cell.length_b   1.000
_cell.length_c   1.000
_cell.angle_alpha   90.00
_cell.angle_beta   90.00
_cell.angle_gamma   90.00
#
_symmetry.space_group_name_H-M   'P 1'
#
loop_
_entity.id
_entity.type
_entity.pdbx_description
1 polymer ?
#
loop_
_entity_poly.entity_id
_entity_poly.type
_entity_poly.pdbx_seq_one_letter_code
_entity_poly.pdbx_strand_id
1 'polypeptide(L)'
;MLYMDPKILKDHSVDLTKKSDIYSLAVLFWQLTSCKPPFDSETEIGLKICIINGQREIPIPNTNSEYVRLYQKCWELEPDDRPDISEIVTILKSISPEKNNTIANFEESEITKESENYSLSCQV
;
A
#
# COMPACT_ATOMS: atom_id res chain seq x y z
N MET A 1 -7.81 -8.54 -6.55
CA MET A 1 -8.64 -8.53 -5.33
C MET A 1 -7.85 -8.20 -4.07
N LEU A 2 -6.64 -8.75 -3.89
CA LEU A 2 -5.82 -8.60 -2.66
C LEU A 2 -5.57 -7.15 -2.21
N TYR A 3 -5.42 -6.24 -3.18
CA TYR A 3 -5.17 -4.82 -2.95
C TYR A 3 -6.45 -3.97 -3.01
N MET A 4 -7.61 -4.58 -3.28
CA MET A 4 -8.85 -3.84 -3.49
C MET A 4 -9.44 -3.37 -2.16
N ASP A 5 -9.89 -2.12 -2.13
CA ASP A 5 -10.61 -1.54 -1.01
C ASP A 5 -11.79 -2.43 -0.58
N PRO A 6 -11.94 -2.76 0.72
CA PRO A 6 -13.03 -3.58 1.21
C PRO A 6 -14.42 -3.08 0.84
N LYS A 7 -14.61 -1.75 0.73
CA LYS A 7 -15.91 -1.16 0.34
C LYS A 7 -16.24 -1.47 -1.13
N ILE A 8 -15.26 -1.31 -2.02
CA ILE A 8 -15.37 -1.63 -3.46
C ILE A 8 -15.53 -3.14 -3.66
N LEU A 9 -14.83 -3.93 -2.84
CA LEU A 9 -14.90 -5.38 -2.90
C LEU A 9 -16.27 -5.90 -2.46
N LYS A 10 -16.90 -5.24 -1.47
CA LYS A 10 -18.25 -5.53 -1.00
C LYS A 10 -19.31 -5.08 -2.00
N ASP A 11 -19.15 -3.88 -2.56
CA ASP A 11 -20.09 -3.27 -3.50
C ASP A 11 -19.34 -2.56 -4.63
N HIS A 12 -19.39 -3.16 -5.82
CA HIS A 12 -18.74 -2.63 -7.02
C HIS A 12 -19.42 -1.39 -7.61
N SER A 13 -20.56 -0.95 -7.06
CA SER A 13 -21.21 0.31 -7.46
C SER A 13 -20.62 1.55 -6.76
N VAL A 14 -19.78 1.34 -5.73
CA VAL A 14 -19.07 2.42 -5.05
C VAL A 14 -17.93 2.92 -5.93
N ASP A 15 -17.77 4.24 -6.02
CA ASP A 15 -16.70 4.85 -6.79
C ASP A 15 -15.33 4.65 -6.14
N LEU A 16 -14.31 4.43 -6.97
CA LEU A 16 -12.92 4.45 -6.52
C LEU A 16 -12.54 5.86 -6.09
N THR A 17 -11.91 5.96 -4.93
CA THR A 17 -11.45 7.24 -4.36
C THR A 17 -9.95 7.19 -4.10
N LYS A 18 -9.36 8.36 -3.82
CA LYS A 18 -7.97 8.43 -3.33
C LYS A 18 -7.76 7.56 -2.09
N LYS A 19 -8.78 7.42 -1.23
CA LYS A 19 -8.70 6.56 -0.05
C LYS A 19 -8.63 5.07 -0.41
N SER A 20 -9.17 4.66 -1.56
CA SER A 20 -9.03 3.31 -2.09
C SER A 20 -7.59 3.02 -2.54
N ASP A 21 -6.89 4.03 -3.09
CA ASP A 21 -5.46 3.94 -3.38
C ASP A 21 -4.64 3.81 -2.08
N ILE A 22 -5.01 4.56 -1.03
CA ILE A 22 -4.34 4.46 0.28
C ILE A 22 -4.46 3.05 0.88
N TYR A 23 -5.61 2.40 0.74
CA TYR A 23 -5.76 1.01 1.15
C TYR A 23 -4.81 0.09 0.38
N SER A 24 -4.76 0.23 -0.95
CA SER A 24 -3.87 -0.57 -1.80
C SER A 24 -2.40 -0.39 -1.40
N LEU A 25 -2.01 0.84 -1.08
CA LEU A 25 -0.66 1.19 -0.62
C LEU A 25 -0.33 0.55 0.74
N ALA A 26 -1.30 0.43 1.64
CA ALA A 26 -1.11 -0.24 2.93
C ALA A 26 -0.74 -1.72 2.78
N VAL A 27 -1.42 -2.42 1.86
CA VAL A 27 -1.13 -3.82 1.54
C VAL A 27 0.29 -3.95 0.97
N LEU A 28 0.71 -3.01 0.11
CA LEU A 28 2.07 -2.95 -0.41
C LEU A 28 3.10 -2.68 0.71
N PHE A 29 2.84 -1.76 1.63
CA PHE A 29 3.73 -1.50 2.76
C PHE A 29 3.94 -2.74 3.63
N TRP A 30 2.87 -3.48 3.93
CA TRP A 30 3.02 -4.74 4.64
C TRP A 30 3.84 -5.75 3.81
N GLN A 31 3.55 -5.88 2.52
CA GLN A 31 4.27 -6.80 1.62
C GLN A 31 5.77 -6.49 1.54
N LEU A 32 6.17 -5.21 1.54
CA LEU A 32 7.58 -4.80 1.56
C LEU A 32 8.30 -5.26 2.84
N THR A 33 7.58 -5.33 3.96
CA THR A 33 8.16 -5.81 5.24
C THR A 33 8.19 -7.33 5.34
N SER A 34 7.21 -8.01 4.73
CA SER A 34 7.08 -9.48 4.82
C SER A 34 7.86 -10.21 3.74
N CYS A 35 8.13 -9.55 2.61
CA CYS A 35 8.63 -10.15 1.37
C CYS A 35 7.78 -11.36 0.91
N LYS A 36 6.48 -11.34 1.21
CA LYS A 36 5.53 -12.43 0.92
C LYS A 36 4.31 -11.93 0.15
N PRO A 37 3.62 -12.82 -0.60
CA PRO A 37 2.29 -12.53 -1.09
C PRO A 37 1.34 -12.21 0.09
N PRO A 38 0.47 -11.19 -0.01
CA PRO A 38 -0.57 -10.98 0.98
C PRO A 38 -1.60 -12.11 0.87
N PHE A 39 -2.07 -12.57 2.03
CA PHE A 39 -3.11 -13.57 2.23
C PHE A 39 -2.84 -14.94 1.59
N ASP A 40 -1.59 -15.40 1.66
CA ASP A 40 -1.07 -16.62 0.99
C ASP A 40 -1.77 -17.94 1.37
N SER A 41 -2.55 -17.97 2.46
CA SER A 41 -3.22 -19.18 2.97
C SER A 41 -4.70 -19.33 2.61
N GLU A 42 -5.30 -18.36 1.92
CA GLU A 42 -6.77 -18.28 1.80
C GLU A 42 -7.30 -18.61 0.40
N THR A 43 -8.43 -19.33 0.33
CA THR A 43 -9.19 -19.47 -0.92
C THR A 43 -9.77 -18.13 -1.36
N GLU A 44 -9.98 -17.92 -2.66
CA GLU A 44 -10.45 -16.61 -3.19
C GLU A 44 -11.77 -16.14 -2.53
N ILE A 45 -12.75 -17.02 -2.35
CA ILE A 45 -14.03 -16.67 -1.71
C ILE A 45 -13.83 -16.36 -0.22
N GLY A 46 -13.07 -17.19 0.49
CA GLY A 46 -12.78 -16.99 1.92
C GLY A 46 -12.05 -15.67 2.17
N LEU A 47 -11.05 -15.40 1.33
CA LEU A 47 -10.28 -14.17 1.32
C LEU A 47 -11.16 -12.93 1.17
N LYS A 48 -12.10 -12.93 0.21
CA LYS A 48 -13.03 -11.81 0.02
C LYS A 48 -13.81 -11.51 1.29
N ILE A 49 -14.35 -12.54 1.94
CA ILE A 49 -15.12 -12.42 3.19
C ILE A 49 -14.22 -11.90 4.31
N CYS A 50 -13.01 -12.45 4.45
CA CYS A 50 -12.04 -12.02 5.46
C CYS A 50 -11.69 -10.53 5.32
N ILE A 51 -11.36 -10.06 4.11
CA ILE A 51 -11.00 -8.66 3.85
C ILE A 51 -12.16 -7.71 4.20
N ILE A 52 -13.39 -8.05 3.76
CA ILE A 52 -14.61 -7.26 4.02
C ILE A 52 -14.89 -7.18 5.53
N ASN A 53 -14.61 -8.24 6.27
CA ASN A 53 -14.80 -8.30 7.73
C ASN A 53 -13.64 -7.70 8.53
N GLY A 54 -12.68 -7.05 7.88
CA GLY A 54 -11.59 -6.37 8.57
C GLY A 54 -10.41 -7.26 8.96
N GLN A 55 -10.34 -8.50 8.47
CA GLN A 55 -9.13 -9.32 8.65
C GLN A 55 -7.94 -8.65 7.96
N ARG A 56 -6.80 -8.61 8.64
CA ARG A 56 -5.56 -8.01 8.16
C ARG A 56 -4.39 -8.90 8.51
N GLU A 57 -3.29 -8.69 7.80
CA GLU A 57 -2.06 -9.42 8.03
C GLU A 57 -1.43 -9.10 9.38
N ILE A 58 -0.66 -10.06 9.89
CA ILE A 58 0.05 -9.92 11.16
C ILE A 58 1.32 -9.08 10.92
N PRO A 59 1.61 -8.06 11.76
CA PRO A 59 2.86 -7.31 11.66
C PRO A 59 4.09 -8.20 11.77
N ILE A 60 5.08 -7.94 10.90
CA ILE A 60 6.33 -8.70 10.89
C ILE A 60 7.22 -8.26 12.05
N PRO A 61 7.71 -9.19 12.90
CA PRO A 61 8.62 -8.87 14.00
C PRO A 61 9.83 -8.06 13.52
N ASN A 62 10.31 -7.13 14.36
CA ASN A 62 11.42 -6.22 14.07
C ASN A 62 11.16 -5.16 12.98
N THR A 63 9.95 -5.06 12.44
CA THR A 63 9.55 -3.89 11.64
C THR A 63 9.44 -2.67 12.56
N ASN A 64 9.89 -1.50 12.10
CA ASN A 64 9.76 -0.25 12.84
C ASN A 64 8.29 0.00 13.24
N SER A 65 8.03 0.26 14.53
CA SER A 65 6.67 0.38 15.07
C SER A 65 5.87 1.53 14.47
N GLU A 66 6.51 2.64 14.11
CA GLU A 66 5.84 3.77 13.45
C GLU A 66 5.45 3.40 12.02
N TYR A 67 6.27 2.60 11.33
CA TYR A 67 5.94 2.07 10.01
C TYR A 67 4.78 1.06 10.08
N VAL A 68 4.76 0.21 11.10
CA VAL A 68 3.63 -0.70 11.39
C VAL A 68 2.35 0.09 11.61
N ARG A 69 2.39 1.08 12.49
CA ARG A 69 1.23 1.93 12.78
C ARG A 69 0.75 2.69 11.53
N LEU A 70 1.68 3.12 10.69
CA LEU A 70 1.36 3.81 9.43
C LEU A 70 0.54 2.92 8.50
N TYR A 71 1.04 1.74 8.11
CA TYR A 71 0.27 0.90 7.19
C TYR A 71 -1.00 0.37 7.84
N GLN A 72 -1.01 0.20 9.16
CA GLN A 72 -2.23 -0.16 9.88
C GLN A 72 -3.31 0.91 9.78
N LYS A 73 -2.93 2.19 9.89
CA LYS A 73 -3.87 3.30 9.68
C LYS A 73 -4.35 3.38 8.22
N CYS A 74 -3.49 3.06 7.26
CA CYS A 74 -3.81 3.12 5.84
C CYS A 74 -4.82 2.06 5.37
N TRP A 75 -4.93 0.91 6.04
CA TRP A 75 -5.89 -0.15 5.69
C TRP A 75 -7.14 -0.22 6.58
N GLU A 76 -7.46 0.86 7.30
CA GLU A 76 -8.67 0.95 8.10
C GLU A 76 -9.92 0.68 7.24
N LEU A 77 -10.94 0.07 7.86
CA LEU A 77 -12.13 -0.36 7.12
C LEU A 77 -12.90 0.84 6.56
N GLU A 78 -13.04 1.90 7.36
CA GLU A 78 -13.68 3.14 6.92
C GLU A 78 -12.69 4.02 6.16
N PRO A 79 -13.01 4.44 4.92
CA PRO A 79 -12.12 5.27 4.10
C PRO A 79 -11.70 6.59 4.76
N ASP A 80 -12.57 7.18 5.58
CA ASP A 80 -12.33 8.46 6.23
C ASP A 80 -11.30 8.37 7.38
N ASP A 81 -11.09 7.19 7.95
CA ASP A 81 -10.09 6.96 9.00
C ASP A 81 -8.66 6.82 8.44
N ARG A 82 -8.56 6.60 7.12
CA ARG A 82 -7.29 6.47 6.42
C ARG A 82 -6.66 7.87 6.26
N PRO A 83 -5.34 8.03 6.44
CA PRO A 83 -4.68 9.31 6.24
C PRO A 83 -4.68 9.72 4.76
N ASP A 84 -4.48 11.01 4.49
CA ASP A 84 -4.17 11.46 3.13
C ASP A 84 -2.71 11.18 2.76
N ILE A 85 -2.42 11.12 1.46
CA ILE A 85 -1.07 10.82 0.97
C ILE A 85 -0.01 11.81 1.49
N SER A 86 -0.38 13.06 1.73
CA SER A 86 0.49 14.09 2.31
C SER A 86 0.90 13.76 3.76
N GLU A 87 -0.03 13.25 4.56
CA GLU A 87 0.25 12.76 5.92
C GLU A 87 1.16 11.54 5.89
N ILE A 88 0.88 10.59 4.99
CA ILE A 88 1.71 9.38 4.81
C ILE A 88 3.15 9.76 4.47
N VAL A 89 3.36 10.65 3.50
CA VAL A 89 4.70 11.13 3.11
C VAL A 89 5.39 11.82 4.29
N THR A 90 4.66 12.60 5.08
CA THR A 90 5.21 13.27 6.27
C THR A 90 5.67 12.26 7.32
N ILE A 91 4.85 11.24 7.61
CA ILE A 91 5.19 10.16 8.56
C ILE A 91 6.40 9.37 8.04
N LEU A 92 6.41 8.98 6.77
CA LEU A 92 7.53 8.24 6.16
C LEU A 92 8.85 9.01 6.26
N LYS A 93 8.84 10.32 6.00
CA LYS A 93 10.02 11.19 6.18
C LYS A 93 10.49 11.24 7.63
N SER A 94 9.57 11.17 8.59
CA SER A 94 9.92 11.15 10.03
C SER A 94 10.48 9.80 10.50
N ILE A 95 10.16 8.71 9.79
CA ILE A 95 10.69 7.35 10.04
C ILE A 95 12.13 7.22 9.49
N SER A 96 12.64 8.24 8.77
CA SER A 96 13.95 8.23 8.12
C SER A 96 15.06 7.70 9.05
N PRO A 97 15.97 6.85 8.53
CA PRO A 97 17.10 6.31 9.28
C PRO A 97 18.10 7.37 9.78
N GLU A 98 17.90 8.65 9.47
CA GLU A 98 18.80 9.77 9.77
C GLU A 98 18.78 10.26 11.23
N LYS A 99 18.77 9.33 12.18
CA LYS A 99 19.62 9.45 13.37
C LYS A 99 20.94 8.70 13.23
N ASN A 100 21.29 8.23 12.03
CA ASN A 100 22.64 7.86 11.64
C ASN A 100 23.02 8.68 10.39
N ASN A 101 23.88 9.68 10.57
CA ASN A 101 24.39 10.55 9.51
C ASN A 101 24.94 9.73 8.33
N THR A 102 24.33 9.81 7.16
CA THR A 102 25.09 9.79 5.89
C THR A 102 24.26 10.50 4.83
N ILE A 103 24.79 11.62 4.33
CA ILE A 103 24.24 12.36 3.20
C ILE A 103 24.25 11.41 1.99
N ALA A 104 23.07 11.08 1.47
CA ALA A 104 22.93 10.59 0.11
C ALA A 104 22.05 11.59 -0.63
N ASN A 105 22.70 12.47 -1.40
CA ASN A 105 22.03 13.31 -2.38
C ASN A 105 21.34 12.38 -3.40
N PHE A 106 20.01 12.30 -3.36
CA PHE A 106 19.25 11.78 -4.48
C PHE A 106 19.03 12.95 -5.44
N GLU A 107 19.85 12.99 -6.50
CA GLU A 107 19.60 13.88 -7.63
C GLU A 107 18.36 13.40 -8.38
N GLU A 108 17.42 14.31 -8.56
CA GLU A 108 16.19 14.13 -9.31
C GLU A 108 16.50 14.23 -10.81
N SER A 109 17.01 13.14 -11.40
CA SER A 109 16.99 13.00 -12.86
C SER A 109 17.14 11.54 -13.28
N GLU A 110 16.03 10.86 -13.61
CA GLU A 110 15.97 9.83 -14.68
C GLU A 110 14.55 9.23 -14.91
N ILE A 111 13.48 10.02 -14.81
CA ILE A 111 12.11 9.51 -15.12
C ILE A 111 11.67 9.80 -16.58
N THR A 112 12.39 10.62 -17.35
CA THR A 112 11.91 11.07 -18.67
C THR A 112 12.40 10.26 -19.88
N LYS A 113 12.94 9.04 -19.74
CA LYS A 113 13.46 8.27 -20.90
C LYS A 113 12.81 6.92 -21.21
N GLU A 114 11.83 6.44 -20.44
CA GLU A 114 11.20 5.13 -20.70
C GLU A 114 9.77 5.17 -21.27
N SER A 115 9.21 6.36 -21.56
CA SER A 115 7.84 6.47 -22.10
C SER A 115 7.70 6.24 -23.61
N GLU A 116 8.78 6.02 -24.37
CA GLU A 116 8.69 5.85 -25.83
C GLU A 116 8.76 4.39 -26.32
N ASN A 117 9.09 3.40 -25.46
CA ASN A 117 9.29 2.02 -25.91
C ASN A 117 8.11 1.05 -25.69
N TYR A 118 7.00 1.48 -25.06
CA TYR A 118 5.82 0.60 -24.88
C TYR A 118 4.71 0.81 -25.92
N SER A 119 4.86 1.72 -26.89
CA SER A 119 3.82 2.00 -27.90
C SER A 119 3.81 1.05 -29.12
N LEU A 120 4.59 -0.05 -29.13
CA LEU A 120 4.74 -0.90 -30.32
C LEU A 120 4.42 -2.39 -30.14
N SER A 121 3.76 -2.82 -29.05
CA SER A 121 3.41 -4.24 -28.86
C SER A 121 1.91 -4.59 -28.77
N CYS A 122 1.00 -3.68 -29.09
CA CYS A 122 -0.43 -4.01 -29.19
C CYS A 122 -0.98 -3.68 -30.58
N GLN A 123 -0.64 -4.53 -31.54
CA GLN A 123 -1.45 -4.77 -32.74
C GLN A 123 -1.71 -6.28 -32.82
N VAL A 124 -2.89 -6.70 -32.38
CA VAL A 124 -3.61 -7.88 -32.86
C VAL A 124 -5.09 -7.50 -32.91
#